data_AF-A0A3M6ELS8-F1
#
_entry.id   AF-A0A3M6ELS8-F1
#
_cell.length_a   1.000
_cell.length_b   1.000
_cell.length_c   1.000
_cell.angle_alpha   90.00
_cell.angle_beta   90.00
_cell.angle_gamma   90.00
#
_symmetry.space_group_name_H-M   'P 1'
#
loop_
_entity.id
_entity.type
_entity.pdbx_description
1 polymer ?
#
loop_
_entity_poly.entity_id
_entity_poly.type
_entity_poly.pdbx_seq_one_letter_code
_entity_poly.pdbx_strand_id
1 'polypeptide(L)'
;MGDLLNGMTGWLTANPSWVAAAIFLVAFTECVAIVGIVVPGTVIMFAIAALAGSGILPLGEVLLLGFLGGLLGDAVSYFIGRRFHQNIRQLPGLRTHPEWMSGAEKYFHRYGIASLLVGRFIGPLRPMLPMIAGMCDMPLPRFAAVSVLAAAGWSIAYLMPGWAAGAAIRLPLPEGFWPEAAVVGTGLAILFGLSIQSSIRQKRYATRLISVLSLTLVAALFIGWPYLADFDNGLMTLVQEHRSEAAQNIVIFVTSIGDFKAQLLAASLLIIVLAVARQWRHAAFALAATLGTAIANGTLKTFFARARPDVLVEPLTTYSMPSGHSSAAFALFMTLAVLAGRGQPVRLRLTWMLVGGIPALAIALSRVYLGVHWPTDILAGMLLAFCVCAASLAFIQRNAPLPAMSVRVWWLVVPAMTALLGIFAVRALSHAVLRYQY
;
A
#
# COMPACT_ATOMS: atom_id res chain seq x y z
N MET A 1 32.18 -19.91 -8.98
CA MET A 1 30.83 -19.54 -8.51
C MET A 1 29.95 -19.03 -9.65
N GLY A 2 30.45 -18.15 -10.53
CA GLY A 2 29.70 -17.60 -11.67
C GLY A 2 29.17 -18.65 -12.66
N ASP A 3 29.99 -19.60 -13.10
CA ASP A 3 29.55 -20.61 -14.08
C ASP A 3 28.49 -21.57 -13.55
N LEU A 4 28.55 -21.90 -12.25
CA LEU A 4 27.57 -22.77 -11.61
C LEU A 4 26.23 -22.04 -11.40
N LEU A 5 26.27 -20.75 -11.03
CA LEU A 5 25.08 -19.90 -10.97
C LEU A 5 24.46 -19.69 -12.35
N ASN A 6 25.27 -19.46 -13.39
CA ASN A 6 24.82 -19.31 -14.77
C ASN A 6 24.23 -20.61 -15.33
N GLY A 7 24.82 -21.77 -15.00
CA GLY A 7 24.27 -23.08 -15.35
C GLY A 7 22.93 -23.37 -14.65
N MET A 8 22.82 -23.04 -13.36
CA MET A 8 21.57 -23.20 -12.60
C MET A 8 20.45 -22.29 -13.11
N THR A 9 20.74 -21.01 -13.37
CA THR A 9 19.74 -20.08 -13.93
C THR A 9 19.34 -20.48 -15.34
N GLY A 10 20.28 -20.95 -16.17
CA GLY A 10 19.99 -21.50 -17.51
C GLY A 10 19.04 -22.70 -17.46
N TRP A 11 19.30 -23.67 -16.58
CA TRP A 11 18.43 -24.84 -16.40
C TRP A 11 17.03 -24.48 -15.87
N LEU A 12 16.95 -23.55 -14.92
CA LEU A 12 15.67 -23.07 -14.38
C LEU A 12 14.87 -22.25 -15.40
N THR A 13 15.56 -21.51 -16.29
CA THR A 13 14.91 -20.84 -17.42
C THR A 13 14.32 -21.86 -18.40
N ALA A 14 15.00 -22.99 -18.61
CA ALA A 14 14.49 -24.09 -19.43
C ALA A 14 13.37 -24.90 -18.75
N ASN A 15 13.26 -24.85 -17.41
CA ASN A 15 12.26 -25.59 -16.64
C ASN A 15 11.52 -24.67 -15.64
N PRO A 16 10.75 -23.68 -16.13
CA PRO A 16 10.10 -22.67 -15.29
C PRO A 16 9.07 -23.25 -14.31
N SER A 17 8.55 -24.45 -14.60
CA SER A 17 7.60 -25.18 -13.74
C SER A 17 8.14 -25.47 -12.34
N TRP A 18 9.45 -25.68 -12.18
CA TRP A 18 10.06 -25.89 -10.86
C TRP A 18 10.06 -24.63 -10.01
N VAL A 19 10.32 -23.46 -10.62
CA VAL A 19 10.23 -22.18 -9.92
C VAL A 19 8.77 -21.89 -9.55
N ALA A 20 7.83 -22.16 -10.46
CA ALA A 20 6.40 -22.01 -10.19
C ALA A 20 5.93 -22.90 -9.02
N ALA A 21 6.33 -24.18 -9.03
CA ALA A 21 6.05 -25.11 -7.95
C ALA A 21 6.70 -24.66 -6.62
N ALA A 22 7.94 -24.16 -6.67
CA ALA A 22 8.62 -23.68 -5.47
C ALA A 22 7.90 -22.47 -4.85
N ILE A 23 7.46 -21.49 -5.65
CA ILE A 23 6.67 -20.34 -5.18
C ILE A 23 5.39 -20.83 -4.49
N PHE A 24 4.65 -21.70 -5.15
CA PHE A 24 3.40 -22.24 -4.62
C PHE A 24 3.61 -23.01 -3.31
N LEU A 25 4.57 -23.93 -3.27
CA LEU A 25 4.85 -24.78 -2.11
C LEU A 25 5.35 -23.97 -0.92
N VAL A 26 6.25 -23.01 -1.15
CA VAL A 26 6.73 -22.13 -0.09
C VAL A 26 5.58 -21.25 0.41
N ALA A 27 4.80 -20.63 -0.47
CA ALA A 27 3.64 -19.83 -0.03
C ALA A 27 2.60 -20.67 0.73
N PHE A 28 2.37 -21.90 0.31
CA PHE A 28 1.48 -22.86 0.98
C PHE A 28 2.00 -23.22 2.38
N THR A 29 3.22 -23.73 2.48
CA THR A 29 3.82 -24.16 3.75
C THR A 29 3.94 -23.02 4.75
N GLU A 30 4.24 -21.82 4.27
CA GLU A 30 4.34 -20.58 5.05
C GLU A 30 2.99 -20.12 5.66
N CYS A 31 1.86 -20.58 5.08
CA CYS A 31 0.50 -20.30 5.55
C CYS A 31 -0.13 -21.48 6.31
N VAL A 32 0.48 -22.67 6.26
CA VAL A 32 0.04 -23.82 7.06
C VAL A 32 0.45 -23.61 8.52
N ALA A 33 -0.50 -23.83 9.44
CA ALA A 33 -0.32 -23.75 10.87
C ALA A 33 0.87 -24.60 11.34
N ILE A 34 1.65 -24.09 12.29
CA ILE A 34 2.87 -24.70 12.88
C ILE A 34 4.05 -24.68 11.91
N VAL A 35 3.86 -25.12 10.67
CA VAL A 35 4.90 -25.15 9.63
C VAL A 35 5.42 -23.73 9.33
N GLY A 36 4.52 -22.79 9.09
CA GLY A 36 4.87 -21.39 8.79
C GLY A 36 5.42 -20.58 9.97
N ILE A 37 5.51 -21.16 11.17
CA ILE A 37 6.24 -20.55 12.30
C ILE A 37 7.70 -20.99 12.29
N VAL A 38 7.95 -22.26 11.93
CA VAL A 38 9.28 -22.87 11.95
C VAL A 38 10.09 -22.48 10.72
N VAL A 39 9.45 -22.46 9.55
CA VAL A 39 10.11 -22.12 8.29
C VAL A 39 10.15 -20.59 8.14
N PRO A 40 11.32 -19.98 7.89
CA PRO A 40 11.43 -18.55 7.62
C PRO A 40 11.02 -18.27 6.16
N GLY A 41 9.76 -18.54 5.81
CA GLY A 41 9.33 -18.51 4.42
C GLY A 41 9.32 -17.11 3.83
N THR A 42 9.30 -16.02 4.62
CA THR A 42 9.41 -14.65 4.09
C THR A 42 10.71 -14.40 3.33
N VAL A 43 11.85 -14.89 3.86
CA VAL A 43 13.17 -14.77 3.22
C VAL A 43 13.25 -15.66 1.99
N ILE A 44 12.75 -16.89 2.11
CA ILE A 44 12.74 -17.87 1.01
C ILE A 44 11.84 -17.39 -0.13
N MET A 45 10.66 -16.85 0.18
CA MET A 45 9.74 -16.25 -0.80
C MET A 45 10.39 -15.09 -1.54
N PHE A 46 11.08 -14.19 -0.82
CA PHE A 46 11.80 -13.10 -1.47
C PHE A 46 12.86 -13.62 -2.44
N ALA A 47 13.66 -14.60 -2.02
CA ALA A 47 14.71 -15.18 -2.84
C ALA A 47 14.17 -15.90 -4.08
N ILE A 48 13.12 -16.73 -3.94
CA ILE A 48 12.50 -17.42 -5.07
C ILE A 48 11.77 -16.43 -5.98
N ALA A 49 11.12 -15.40 -5.43
CA ALA A 49 10.51 -14.34 -6.24
C ALA A 49 11.57 -13.57 -7.03
N ALA A 50 12.73 -13.26 -6.45
CA ALA A 50 13.84 -12.63 -7.16
C ALA A 50 14.40 -13.53 -8.26
N LEU A 51 14.51 -14.83 -8.01
CA LEU A 51 14.88 -15.80 -9.04
C LEU A 51 13.84 -15.84 -10.17
N ALA A 52 12.55 -15.83 -9.84
CA ALA A 52 11.46 -15.79 -10.81
C ALA A 52 11.48 -14.50 -11.65
N GLY A 53 11.73 -13.36 -10.99
CA GLY A 53 11.84 -12.03 -11.59
C GLY A 53 13.08 -11.83 -12.43
N SER A 54 14.09 -12.69 -12.30
CA SER A 54 15.17 -12.80 -13.28
C SER A 54 14.69 -13.44 -14.58
N GLY A 55 13.53 -13.02 -15.12
CA GLY A 55 12.99 -13.43 -16.42
C GLY A 55 12.64 -14.91 -16.59
N ILE A 56 12.33 -15.63 -15.50
CA ILE A 56 11.84 -17.01 -15.57
C ILE A 56 10.31 -17.05 -15.60
N LEU A 57 9.66 -16.25 -14.75
CA LEU A 57 8.19 -16.16 -14.67
C LEU A 57 7.72 -14.71 -14.70
N PRO A 58 6.62 -14.41 -15.40
CA PRO A 58 6.01 -13.09 -15.37
C PRO A 58 5.41 -12.79 -13.99
N LEU A 59 5.34 -11.50 -13.63
CA LEU A 59 4.83 -11.06 -12.33
C LEU A 59 3.43 -11.60 -12.02
N GLY A 60 2.55 -11.65 -13.03
CA GLY A 60 1.18 -12.14 -12.88
C GLY A 60 1.11 -13.58 -12.39
N GLU A 61 1.93 -14.47 -12.95
CA GLU A 61 2.00 -15.87 -12.52
C GLU A 61 2.56 -16.02 -11.12
N VAL A 62 3.63 -15.28 -10.79
CA VAL A 62 4.22 -15.28 -9.46
C VAL A 62 3.21 -14.86 -8.40
N LEU A 63 2.47 -13.76 -8.65
CA LEU A 63 1.44 -13.27 -7.74
C LEU A 63 0.25 -14.25 -7.63
N LEU A 64 -0.15 -14.88 -8.73
CA LEU A 64 -1.24 -15.87 -8.74
C LEU A 64 -0.85 -17.13 -7.96
N LEU A 65 0.35 -17.67 -8.17
CA LEU A 65 0.85 -18.85 -7.47
C LEU A 65 1.00 -18.59 -5.97
N GLY A 66 1.54 -17.43 -5.60
CA GLY A 66 1.62 -17.00 -4.20
C GLY A 66 0.25 -16.85 -3.54
N PHE A 67 -0.71 -16.28 -4.28
CA PHE A 67 -2.09 -16.12 -3.83
C PHE A 67 -2.77 -17.48 -3.61
N LEU A 68 -2.69 -18.38 -4.59
CA LEU A 68 -3.29 -19.71 -4.52
C LEU A 68 -2.65 -20.58 -3.43
N GLY A 69 -1.32 -20.58 -3.33
CA GLY A 69 -0.60 -21.28 -2.29
C GLY A 69 -0.99 -20.77 -0.91
N GLY A 70 -1.00 -19.44 -0.72
CA GLY A 70 -1.41 -18.82 0.54
C GLY A 70 -2.87 -19.11 0.92
N LEU A 71 -3.79 -19.08 -0.04
CA LEU A 71 -5.22 -19.37 0.17
C LEU A 71 -5.45 -20.84 0.55
N LEU A 72 -4.75 -21.76 -0.11
CA LEU A 72 -4.84 -23.18 0.21
C LEU A 72 -4.23 -23.50 1.57
N GLY A 73 -3.10 -22.86 1.92
CA GLY A 73 -2.50 -23.02 3.25
C GLY A 73 -3.43 -22.50 4.36
N ASP A 74 -4.05 -21.34 4.14
CA ASP A 74 -5.08 -20.80 5.03
C ASP A 74 -6.28 -21.76 5.19
N ALA A 75 -6.75 -22.33 4.09
CA ALA A 75 -7.87 -23.28 4.11
C ALA A 75 -7.52 -24.55 4.90
N VAL A 76 -6.32 -25.13 4.68
CA VAL A 76 -5.84 -26.28 5.44
C VAL A 76 -5.77 -25.96 6.93
N SER A 77 -5.18 -24.82 7.29
CA SER A 77 -5.11 -24.34 8.67
C SER A 77 -6.50 -24.18 9.30
N TYR A 78 -7.46 -23.60 8.57
CA TYR A 78 -8.85 -23.46 9.02
C TYR A 78 -9.54 -24.80 9.25
N PHE A 79 -9.38 -25.77 8.34
CA PHE A 79 -9.99 -27.09 8.51
C PHE A 79 -9.34 -27.90 9.64
N ILE A 80 -8.03 -27.76 9.86
CA ILE A 80 -7.36 -28.31 11.06
C ILE A 80 -7.97 -27.68 12.31
N GLY A 81 -8.11 -26.34 12.32
CA GLY A 81 -8.84 -25.54 13.30
C GLY A 81 -10.18 -26.15 13.69
N ARG A 82 -11.00 -26.37 12.66
CA ARG A 82 -12.38 -26.84 12.79
C ARG A 82 -12.50 -28.32 13.10
N ARG A 83 -11.53 -29.15 12.70
CA ARG A 83 -11.58 -30.60 12.96
C ARG A 83 -11.22 -30.94 14.40
N PHE A 84 -10.22 -30.25 14.95
CA PHE A 84 -9.64 -30.57 16.24
C PHE A 84 -10.13 -29.67 17.39
N HIS A 85 -10.70 -28.50 17.09
CA HIS A 85 -11.20 -27.54 18.11
C HIS A 85 -10.21 -27.36 19.27
N GLN A 86 -10.64 -27.56 20.53
CA GLN A 86 -9.79 -27.43 21.72
C GLN A 86 -8.64 -28.46 21.78
N ASN A 87 -8.77 -29.59 21.09
CA ASN A 87 -7.73 -30.64 21.06
C ASN A 87 -6.50 -30.23 20.25
N ILE A 88 -6.54 -29.13 19.50
CA ILE A 88 -5.37 -28.54 18.81
C ILE A 88 -4.22 -28.26 19.78
N ARG A 89 -4.56 -27.90 21.02
CA ARG A 89 -3.59 -27.66 22.10
C ARG A 89 -2.76 -28.90 22.45
N GLN A 90 -3.19 -30.09 22.01
CA GLN A 90 -2.49 -31.35 22.24
C GLN A 90 -1.53 -31.72 21.09
N LEU A 91 -1.44 -30.93 20.02
CA LEU A 91 -0.46 -31.17 18.96
C LEU A 91 0.97 -30.94 19.47
N PRO A 92 1.94 -31.80 19.10
CA PRO A 92 3.28 -31.80 19.71
C PRO A 92 3.99 -30.45 19.63
N GLY A 93 3.85 -29.70 18.54
CA GLY A 93 4.45 -28.36 18.42
C GLY A 93 3.74 -27.25 19.22
N LEU A 94 2.44 -27.38 19.47
CA LEU A 94 1.64 -26.40 20.22
C LEU A 94 1.62 -26.69 21.72
N ARG A 95 1.88 -27.95 22.13
CA ARG A 95 2.06 -28.34 23.52
C ARG A 95 3.32 -27.73 24.13
N THR A 96 4.39 -27.66 23.34
CA THR A 96 5.68 -27.11 23.79
C THR A 96 5.70 -25.59 23.80
N HIS A 97 4.90 -24.94 22.93
CA HIS A 97 4.83 -23.48 22.78
C HIS A 97 3.37 -22.98 22.88
N PRO A 98 2.72 -23.09 24.05
CA PRO A 98 1.33 -22.66 24.24
C PRO A 98 1.12 -21.16 24.02
N GLU A 99 2.19 -20.36 24.12
CA GLU A 99 2.18 -18.92 23.91
C GLU A 99 1.73 -18.52 22.49
N TRP A 100 2.10 -19.28 21.45
CA TRP A 100 1.70 -19.00 20.06
C TRP A 100 0.19 -19.06 19.89
N MET A 101 -0.44 -20.05 20.52
CA MET A 101 -1.88 -20.22 20.52
C MET A 101 -2.57 -19.13 21.34
N SER A 102 -2.11 -18.90 22.58
CA SER A 102 -2.73 -17.92 23.47
C SER A 102 -2.64 -16.48 22.94
N GLY A 103 -1.55 -16.12 22.27
CA GLY A 103 -1.35 -14.81 21.66
C GLY A 103 -2.29 -14.58 20.47
N ALA A 104 -2.41 -15.58 19.60
CA ALA A 104 -3.28 -15.50 18.45
C ALA A 104 -4.77 -15.57 18.84
N GLU A 105 -5.15 -16.35 19.86
CA GLU A 105 -6.52 -16.39 20.40
C GLU A 105 -6.92 -15.04 21.01
N LYS A 106 -6.05 -14.44 21.85
CA LYS A 106 -6.25 -13.08 22.38
C LYS A 106 -6.40 -12.04 21.26
N TYR A 107 -5.59 -12.15 20.21
CA TYR A 107 -5.65 -11.25 19.07
C TYR A 107 -6.95 -11.41 18.28
N PHE A 108 -7.37 -12.66 18.04
CA PHE A 108 -8.62 -12.98 17.36
C PHE A 108 -9.85 -12.50 18.15
N HIS A 109 -9.90 -12.73 19.47
CA HIS A 109 -10.98 -12.20 20.30
C HIS A 109 -11.05 -10.67 20.31
N ARG A 110 -9.90 -9.99 20.23
CA ARG A 110 -9.85 -8.53 20.26
C ARG A 110 -10.25 -7.88 18.94
N TYR A 111 -9.82 -8.44 17.81
CA TYR A 111 -9.99 -7.83 16.48
C TYR A 111 -11.00 -8.56 15.59
N GLY A 112 -11.50 -9.72 16.02
CA GLY A 112 -12.46 -10.53 15.28
C GLY A 112 -11.98 -10.83 13.86
N ILE A 113 -12.87 -10.61 12.89
CA ILE A 113 -12.60 -10.85 11.46
C ILE A 113 -11.41 -10.02 10.95
N ALA A 114 -11.23 -8.79 11.43
CA ALA A 114 -10.13 -7.93 11.01
C ALA A 114 -8.75 -8.49 11.39
N SER A 115 -8.70 -9.42 12.35
CA SER A 115 -7.46 -10.12 12.71
C SER A 115 -6.89 -10.91 11.54
N LEU A 116 -7.72 -11.55 10.70
CA LEU A 116 -7.27 -12.34 9.56
C LEU A 116 -6.64 -11.46 8.47
N LEU A 117 -7.13 -10.24 8.28
CA LEU A 117 -6.58 -9.29 7.31
C LEU A 117 -5.23 -8.74 7.77
N VAL A 118 -5.18 -8.20 8.99
CA VAL A 118 -4.00 -7.46 9.49
C VAL A 118 -2.96 -8.40 10.08
N GLY A 119 -3.40 -9.42 10.81
CA GLY A 119 -2.52 -10.38 11.47
C GLY A 119 -1.73 -11.24 10.48
N ARG A 120 -2.13 -11.29 9.21
CA ARG A 120 -1.37 -11.95 8.14
C ARG A 120 0.02 -11.32 7.91
N PHE A 121 0.20 -10.06 8.28
CA PHE A 121 1.49 -9.35 8.17
C PHE A 121 2.33 -9.45 9.44
N ILE A 122 1.87 -10.16 10.47
CA ILE A 122 2.56 -10.35 11.74
C ILE A 122 3.08 -11.78 11.80
N GLY A 123 4.39 -11.96 11.63
CA GLY A 123 5.05 -13.26 11.40
C GLY A 123 4.48 -14.43 12.21
N PRO A 124 4.60 -14.46 13.55
CA PRO A 124 4.13 -15.60 14.36
C PRO A 124 2.61 -15.79 14.38
N LEU A 125 1.83 -14.73 14.14
CA LEU A 125 0.37 -14.80 14.18
C LEU A 125 -0.23 -15.28 12.85
N ARG A 126 0.46 -15.01 11.73
CA ARG A 126 -0.05 -15.27 10.37
C ARG A 126 -0.58 -16.70 10.19
N PRO A 127 0.21 -17.77 10.40
CA PRO A 127 -0.27 -19.14 10.15
C PRO A 127 -1.25 -19.64 11.23
N MET A 128 -1.36 -18.95 12.38
CA MET A 128 -2.23 -19.36 13.50
C MET A 128 -3.65 -18.84 13.38
N LEU A 129 -3.85 -17.65 12.79
CA LEU A 129 -5.16 -17.01 12.76
C LEU A 129 -6.22 -17.76 11.93
N PRO A 130 -5.91 -18.34 10.75
CA PRO A 130 -6.86 -19.20 10.05
C PRO A 130 -7.27 -20.42 10.88
N MET A 131 -6.31 -21.03 11.59
CA MET A 131 -6.57 -22.16 12.48
C MET A 131 -7.47 -21.79 13.66
N ILE A 132 -7.25 -20.62 14.28
CA ILE A 132 -8.13 -20.12 15.35
C ILE A 132 -9.53 -19.80 14.83
N ALA A 133 -9.63 -19.21 13.64
CA ALA A 133 -10.94 -18.96 13.01
C ALA A 133 -11.73 -20.27 12.82
N GLY A 134 -11.06 -21.35 12.42
CA GLY A 134 -11.65 -22.69 12.35
C GLY A 134 -12.01 -23.25 13.72
N MET A 135 -11.13 -23.12 14.71
CA MET A 135 -11.36 -23.56 16.10
C MET A 135 -12.58 -22.90 16.73
N CYS A 136 -12.82 -21.63 16.41
CA CYS A 136 -13.97 -20.83 16.86
C CYS A 136 -15.23 -20.99 15.99
N ASP A 137 -15.29 -22.00 15.10
CA ASP A 137 -16.44 -22.27 14.23
C ASP A 137 -16.89 -21.09 13.37
N MET A 138 -15.93 -20.27 12.90
CA MET A 138 -16.24 -19.19 11.98
C MET A 138 -16.86 -19.76 10.69
N PRO A 139 -17.99 -19.23 10.18
CA PRO A 139 -18.61 -19.73 8.96
C PRO A 139 -17.67 -19.67 7.76
N LEU A 140 -17.55 -20.78 7.00
CA LEU A 140 -16.64 -20.91 5.86
C LEU A 140 -16.76 -19.77 4.83
N PRO A 141 -17.97 -19.31 4.42
CA PRO A 141 -18.09 -18.21 3.45
C PRO A 141 -17.47 -16.90 3.96
N ARG A 142 -17.61 -16.62 5.27
CA ARG A 142 -17.03 -15.43 5.89
C ARG A 142 -15.51 -15.53 5.96
N PHE A 143 -15.00 -16.71 6.32
CA PHE A 143 -13.56 -16.96 6.36
C PHE A 143 -12.94 -16.84 4.96
N ALA A 144 -13.54 -17.52 3.97
CA ALA A 144 -13.04 -17.53 2.59
C ALA A 144 -13.02 -16.12 1.98
N ALA A 145 -14.08 -15.31 2.14
CA ALA A 145 -14.11 -13.95 1.61
C ALA A 145 -12.96 -13.09 2.16
N VAL A 146 -12.65 -13.23 3.45
CA VAL A 146 -11.61 -12.45 4.12
C VAL A 146 -10.22 -12.98 3.79
N SER A 147 -10.06 -14.31 3.74
CA SER A 147 -8.80 -14.97 3.38
C SER A 147 -8.41 -14.68 1.94
N VAL A 148 -9.36 -14.61 1.00
CA VAL A 148 -9.09 -14.16 -0.38
C VAL A 148 -8.49 -12.76 -0.40
N LEU A 149 -9.10 -11.79 0.29
CA LEU A 149 -8.56 -10.42 0.35
C LEU A 149 -7.19 -10.37 1.03
N ALA A 150 -7.03 -11.11 2.15
CA ALA A 150 -5.77 -11.18 2.89
C ALA A 150 -4.65 -11.80 2.05
N ALA A 151 -4.92 -12.93 1.39
CA ALA A 151 -3.96 -13.66 0.56
C ALA A 151 -3.53 -12.83 -0.65
N ALA A 152 -4.46 -12.10 -1.29
CA ALA A 152 -4.14 -11.23 -2.41
C ALA A 152 -3.18 -10.09 -1.99
N GLY A 153 -3.52 -9.37 -0.91
CA GLY A 153 -2.67 -8.29 -0.39
C GLY A 153 -1.31 -8.79 0.09
N TRP A 154 -1.27 -9.96 0.71
CA TRP A 154 -0.02 -10.58 1.17
C TRP A 154 0.87 -11.05 0.02
N SER A 155 0.30 -11.67 -1.03
CA SER A 155 1.05 -12.11 -2.21
C SER A 155 1.77 -10.92 -2.86
N ILE A 156 1.05 -9.81 -3.06
CA ILE A 156 1.62 -8.55 -3.56
C ILE A 156 2.74 -8.06 -2.64
N ALA A 157 2.49 -7.94 -1.33
CA ALA A 157 3.44 -7.34 -0.40
C ALA A 157 4.75 -8.14 -0.25
N TYR A 158 4.69 -9.48 -0.30
CA TYR A 158 5.85 -10.34 -0.06
C TYR A 158 6.58 -10.77 -1.33
N LEU A 159 5.87 -10.96 -2.46
CA LEU A 159 6.49 -11.43 -3.70
C LEU A 159 6.93 -10.31 -4.62
N MET A 160 6.19 -9.19 -4.67
CA MET A 160 6.51 -8.09 -5.58
C MET A 160 7.91 -7.50 -5.34
N PRO A 161 8.36 -7.24 -4.10
CA PRO A 161 9.71 -6.70 -3.88
C PRO A 161 10.82 -7.66 -4.34
N GLY A 162 10.65 -8.96 -4.10
CA GLY A 162 11.61 -9.98 -4.55
C GLY A 162 11.65 -10.04 -6.06
N TRP A 163 10.49 -10.19 -6.70
CA TRP A 163 10.40 -10.24 -8.16
C TRP A 163 10.94 -8.97 -8.83
N ALA A 164 10.64 -7.78 -8.29
CA ALA A 164 11.15 -6.51 -8.77
C ALA A 164 12.68 -6.42 -8.66
N ALA A 165 13.26 -6.90 -7.55
CA ALA A 165 14.72 -6.98 -7.39
C ALA A 165 15.35 -7.92 -8.44
N GLY A 166 14.72 -9.05 -8.72
CA GLY A 166 15.14 -9.98 -9.77
C GLY A 166 15.13 -9.35 -11.16
N ALA A 167 14.03 -8.63 -11.49
CA ALA A 167 13.87 -7.94 -12.76
C ALA A 167 14.88 -6.78 -12.91
N ALA A 168 15.11 -6.04 -11.82
CA ALA A 168 16.10 -4.96 -11.77
C ALA A 168 17.53 -5.42 -12.07
N ILE A 169 17.90 -6.67 -11.76
CA ILE A 169 19.23 -7.22 -12.06
C ILE A 169 19.41 -7.48 -13.56
N ARG A 170 18.33 -7.79 -14.29
CA ARG A 170 18.38 -8.07 -15.75
C ARG A 170 18.30 -6.81 -16.60
N LEU A 171 17.51 -5.83 -16.15
CA LEU A 171 17.31 -4.61 -16.90
C LEU A 171 18.61 -3.79 -16.91
N PRO A 172 18.96 -3.12 -18.03
CA PRO A 172 20.08 -2.20 -18.09
C PRO A 172 19.73 -0.94 -17.29
N LEU A 173 19.68 -1.07 -15.96
CA LEU A 173 19.43 0.04 -15.07
C LEU A 173 20.64 0.98 -15.08
N PRO A 174 20.42 2.30 -15.00
CA PRO A 174 21.52 3.24 -14.87
C PRO A 174 22.39 2.94 -13.64
N GLU A 175 23.70 3.17 -13.72
CA GLU A 175 24.65 2.87 -12.64
C GLU A 175 24.30 3.56 -11.31
N GLY A 176 23.71 4.77 -11.38
CA GLY A 176 23.27 5.55 -10.22
C GLY A 176 21.96 5.08 -9.57
N PHE A 177 21.24 4.12 -10.16
CA PHE A 177 19.90 3.72 -9.71
C PHE A 177 19.87 3.28 -8.23
N TRP A 178 20.77 2.36 -7.84
CA TRP A 178 20.76 1.80 -6.49
C TRP A 178 21.17 2.81 -5.40
N PRO A 179 22.24 3.62 -5.59
CA PRO A 179 22.55 4.72 -4.68
C PRO A 179 21.39 5.71 -4.53
N GLU A 180 20.77 6.15 -5.63
CA GLU A 180 19.67 7.10 -5.59
C GLU A 180 18.41 6.51 -4.91
N ALA A 181 18.09 5.25 -5.22
CA ALA A 181 17.02 4.51 -4.55
C ALA A 181 17.27 4.39 -3.04
N ALA A 182 18.52 4.18 -2.62
CA ALA A 182 18.90 4.11 -1.22
C ALA A 182 18.73 5.48 -0.51
N VAL A 183 19.06 6.59 -1.17
CA VAL A 183 18.83 7.95 -0.65
C VAL A 183 17.33 8.20 -0.44
N VAL A 184 16.52 7.93 -1.46
CA VAL A 184 15.05 8.07 -1.39
C VAL A 184 14.47 7.17 -0.29
N GLY A 185 14.86 5.89 -0.28
CA GLY A 185 14.42 4.91 0.70
C GLY A 185 14.79 5.28 2.13
N THR A 186 16.00 5.79 2.36
CA THR A 186 16.47 6.26 3.67
C THR A 186 15.67 7.47 4.13
N GLY A 187 15.40 8.44 3.24
CA GLY A 187 14.56 9.60 3.56
C GLY A 187 13.15 9.20 3.99
N LEU A 188 12.52 8.29 3.26
CA LEU A 188 11.20 7.75 3.62
C LEU A 188 11.24 6.94 4.93
N ALA A 189 12.27 6.12 5.14
CA ALA A 189 12.44 5.34 6.36
C ALA A 189 12.61 6.25 7.60
N ILE A 190 13.37 7.33 7.48
CA ILE A 190 13.52 8.34 8.54
C ILE A 190 12.16 9.02 8.81
N LEU A 191 11.45 9.45 7.77
CA LEU A 191 10.13 10.06 7.91
C LEU A 191 9.17 9.13 8.63
N PHE A 192 8.92 7.92 8.11
CA PHE A 192 7.98 6.99 8.69
C PHE A 192 8.42 6.50 10.07
N GLY A 193 9.70 6.18 10.24
CA GLY A 193 10.29 5.71 11.50
C GLY A 193 10.10 6.74 12.63
N LEU A 194 10.53 7.99 12.42
CA LEU A 194 10.38 9.05 13.41
C LEU A 194 8.91 9.43 13.63
N SER A 195 8.08 9.40 12.59
CA SER A 195 6.63 9.68 12.68
C SER A 195 5.91 8.64 13.53
N ILE A 196 6.17 7.34 13.28
CA ILE A 196 5.59 6.22 14.01
C ILE A 196 6.12 6.22 15.45
N GLN A 197 7.43 6.36 15.64
CA GLN A 197 8.05 6.35 16.97
C GLN A 197 7.53 7.51 17.84
N SER A 198 7.49 8.73 17.30
CA SER A 198 6.98 9.91 18.03
C SER A 198 5.49 9.78 18.35
N SER A 199 4.71 9.18 17.45
CA SER A 199 3.29 8.90 17.66
C SER A 199 3.07 7.84 18.74
N ILE A 200 3.80 6.71 18.70
CA ILE A 200 3.71 5.63 19.69
C ILE A 200 4.14 6.13 21.08
N ARG A 201 5.18 6.96 21.15
CA ARG A 201 5.64 7.61 22.38
C ARG A 201 4.75 8.80 22.82
N GLN A 202 3.66 9.06 22.10
CA GLN A 202 2.68 10.12 22.38
C GLN A 202 3.31 11.50 22.63
N LYS A 203 4.37 11.83 21.88
CA LYS A 203 5.06 13.12 22.03
C LYS A 203 4.15 14.25 21.54
N ARG A 204 4.01 15.32 22.32
CA ARG A 204 3.16 16.48 21.98
C ARG A 204 3.56 17.16 20.66
N TYR A 205 4.85 17.07 20.28
CA TYR A 205 5.39 17.65 19.06
C TYR A 205 5.29 16.71 17.84
N ALA A 206 4.73 15.50 17.97
CA ALA A 206 4.73 14.50 16.89
C ALA A 206 4.17 15.03 15.57
N THR A 207 2.99 15.67 15.59
CA THR A 207 2.38 16.24 14.37
C THR A 207 3.23 17.34 13.73
N ARG A 208 3.87 18.20 14.54
CA ARG A 208 4.76 19.26 14.04
C ARG A 208 6.03 18.66 13.44
N LEU A 209 6.59 17.64 14.08
CA LEU A 209 7.74 16.91 13.57
C LEU A 209 7.43 16.28 12.20
N ILE A 210 6.28 15.64 12.03
CA ILE A 210 5.85 15.08 10.74
C ILE A 210 5.81 16.18 9.68
N SER A 211 5.18 17.31 9.98
CA SER A 211 5.09 18.45 9.06
C SER A 211 6.46 18.97 8.65
N VAL A 212 7.37 19.17 9.63
CA VAL A 212 8.74 19.65 9.37
C VAL A 212 9.54 18.63 8.56
N LEU A 213 9.52 17.35 8.93
CA LEU A 213 10.23 16.29 8.20
C LEU A 213 9.71 16.17 6.76
N SER A 214 8.39 16.21 6.56
CA SER A 214 7.80 16.20 5.22
C SER A 214 8.17 17.45 4.41
N LEU A 215 8.19 18.63 5.04
CA LEU A 215 8.63 19.87 4.40
C LEU A 215 10.11 19.81 3.99
N THR A 216 10.97 19.32 4.88
CA THR A 216 12.40 19.15 4.58
C THR A 216 12.61 18.19 3.43
N LEU A 217 11.93 17.04 3.44
CA LEU A 217 12.06 16.05 2.36
C LEU A 217 11.48 16.53 1.04
N VAL A 218 10.33 17.23 1.04
CA VAL A 218 9.76 17.76 -0.20
C VAL A 218 10.66 18.87 -0.77
N ALA A 219 11.23 19.74 0.07
CA ALA A 219 12.18 20.76 -0.36
C ALA A 219 13.47 20.13 -0.90
N ALA A 220 14.02 19.12 -0.21
CA ALA A 220 15.18 18.37 -0.67
C ALA A 220 14.91 17.68 -2.01
N LEU A 221 13.73 17.11 -2.21
CA LEU A 221 13.34 16.49 -3.47
C LEU A 221 13.19 17.52 -4.60
N PHE A 222 12.61 18.69 -4.32
CA PHE A 222 12.50 19.77 -5.30
C PHE A 222 13.85 20.37 -5.73
N ILE A 223 14.86 20.35 -4.85
CA ILE A 223 16.23 20.77 -5.19
C ILE A 223 17.00 19.61 -5.85
N GLY A 224 16.75 18.39 -5.38
CA GLY A 224 17.53 17.19 -5.70
C GLY A 224 17.02 16.35 -6.86
N TRP A 225 15.82 16.62 -7.40
CA TRP A 225 15.25 15.77 -8.47
C TRP A 225 16.14 15.63 -9.72
N PRO A 226 16.96 16.61 -10.15
CA PRO A 226 17.86 16.41 -11.30
C PRO A 226 18.93 15.35 -11.03
N TYR A 227 19.29 15.14 -9.77
CA TYR A 227 20.23 14.11 -9.30
C TYR A 227 19.53 12.78 -8.96
N LEU A 228 18.23 12.66 -9.29
CA LEU A 228 17.44 11.43 -9.11
C LEU A 228 16.94 10.90 -10.46
N ALA A 229 17.62 11.28 -11.56
CA ALA A 229 17.23 10.90 -12.91
C ALA A 229 17.40 9.39 -13.14
N ASP A 230 18.43 8.78 -12.57
CA ASP A 230 18.69 7.34 -12.72
C ASP A 230 17.64 6.51 -11.97
N PHE A 231 17.23 6.96 -10.79
CA PHE A 231 16.11 6.41 -10.03
C PHE A 231 14.81 6.47 -10.81
N ASP A 232 14.49 7.64 -11.37
CA ASP A 232 13.27 7.87 -12.14
C ASP A 232 13.22 6.99 -13.40
N ASN A 233 14.31 6.98 -14.17
CA ASN A 233 14.41 6.17 -15.39
C ASN A 233 14.42 4.67 -15.07
N GLY A 234 15.19 4.23 -14.07
CA GLY A 234 15.28 2.81 -13.72
C GLY A 234 13.94 2.24 -13.24
N LEU A 235 13.19 2.98 -12.41
CA LEU A 235 11.87 2.54 -11.98
C LEU A 235 10.85 2.62 -13.13
N MET A 236 10.96 3.62 -14.01
CA MET A 236 10.11 3.68 -15.20
C MET A 236 10.35 2.49 -16.13
N THR A 237 11.61 2.15 -16.43
CA THR A 237 11.95 0.97 -17.25
C THR A 237 11.41 -0.32 -16.63
N LEU A 238 11.58 -0.49 -15.31
CA LEU A 238 11.05 -1.66 -14.58
C LEU A 238 9.53 -1.78 -14.73
N VAL A 239 8.81 -0.66 -14.64
CA VAL A 239 7.36 -0.62 -14.71
C VAL A 239 6.85 -0.78 -16.15
N GLN A 240 7.48 -0.10 -17.13
CA GLN A 240 7.03 -0.13 -18.53
C GLN A 240 7.27 -1.48 -19.19
N GLU A 241 8.40 -2.15 -18.92
CA GLU A 241 8.73 -3.46 -19.51
C GLU A 241 7.72 -4.55 -19.13
N HIS A 242 7.04 -4.39 -17.98
CA HIS A 242 6.17 -5.41 -17.42
C HIS A 242 4.69 -5.03 -17.45
N ARG A 243 4.33 -4.09 -18.34
CA ARG A 243 2.93 -3.76 -18.58
C ARG A 243 2.21 -4.92 -19.25
N SER A 244 0.96 -5.12 -18.85
CA SER A 244 0.02 -6.04 -19.49
C SER A 244 -1.32 -5.36 -19.72
N GLU A 245 -2.06 -5.82 -20.73
CA GLU A 245 -3.40 -5.32 -21.04
C GLU A 245 -4.38 -5.55 -19.87
N ALA A 246 -4.31 -6.72 -19.23
CA ALA A 246 -5.15 -7.06 -18.08
C ALA A 246 -4.92 -6.10 -16.90
N ALA A 247 -3.66 -5.82 -16.56
CA ALA A 247 -3.33 -4.87 -15.50
C ALA A 247 -3.68 -3.43 -15.90
N GLN A 248 -3.57 -3.08 -17.17
CA GLN A 248 -3.88 -1.74 -17.67
C GLN A 248 -5.34 -1.33 -17.41
N ASN A 249 -6.31 -2.21 -17.65
CA ASN A 249 -7.73 -1.91 -17.37
C ASN A 249 -7.97 -1.61 -15.87
N ILE A 250 -7.33 -2.38 -14.99
CA ILE A 250 -7.41 -2.17 -13.54
C ILE A 250 -6.75 -0.84 -13.16
N VAL A 251 -5.58 -0.54 -13.73
CA VAL A 251 -4.86 0.71 -13.47
C VAL A 251 -5.65 1.93 -13.94
N ILE A 252 -6.31 1.83 -15.10
CA ILE A 252 -7.20 2.88 -15.63
C ILE A 252 -8.39 3.11 -14.69
N PHE A 253 -9.01 2.03 -14.20
CA PHE A 253 -10.06 2.13 -13.19
C PHE A 253 -9.55 2.83 -11.92
N VAL A 254 -8.40 2.42 -11.38
CA VAL A 254 -7.83 3.00 -10.17
C VAL A 254 -7.48 4.47 -10.37
N THR A 255 -6.81 4.86 -11.47
CA THR A 255 -6.43 6.25 -11.69
C THR A 255 -7.62 7.16 -11.84
N SER A 256 -8.77 6.66 -12.31
CA SER A 256 -9.96 7.47 -12.52
C SER A 256 -10.59 7.98 -11.22
N ILE A 257 -10.44 7.21 -10.12
CA ILE A 257 -10.80 7.66 -8.77
C ILE A 257 -9.95 8.88 -8.39
N GLY A 258 -8.72 8.95 -8.88
CA GLY A 258 -7.77 10.04 -8.68
C GLY A 258 -7.98 11.27 -9.57
N ASP A 259 -8.97 11.26 -10.47
CA ASP A 259 -9.20 12.40 -11.38
C ASP A 259 -9.45 13.70 -10.60
N PHE A 260 -8.98 14.82 -11.14
CA PHE A 260 -9.10 16.12 -10.48
C PHE A 260 -10.55 16.46 -10.13
N LYS A 261 -11.51 16.20 -11.03
CA LYS A 261 -12.92 16.48 -10.77
C LYS A 261 -13.48 15.57 -9.69
N ALA A 262 -13.13 14.28 -9.71
CA ALA A 262 -13.55 13.32 -8.70
C ALA A 262 -13.04 13.71 -7.31
N GLN A 263 -11.74 14.03 -7.19
CA GLN A 263 -11.11 14.44 -5.94
C GLN A 263 -11.64 15.77 -5.42
N LEU A 264 -11.86 16.76 -6.30
CA LEU A 264 -12.42 18.07 -5.93
C LEU A 264 -13.85 17.94 -5.40
N LEU A 265 -14.70 17.16 -6.08
CA LEU A 265 -16.07 16.92 -5.64
C LEU A 265 -16.10 16.12 -4.34
N ALA A 266 -15.21 15.14 -4.18
CA ALA A 266 -15.12 14.35 -2.96
C ALA A 266 -14.68 15.20 -1.76
N ALA A 267 -13.66 16.03 -1.92
CA ALA A 267 -13.23 16.99 -0.91
C ALA A 267 -14.35 17.99 -0.56
N SER A 268 -15.01 18.55 -1.58
CA SER A 268 -16.12 19.50 -1.38
C SER A 268 -17.28 18.85 -0.63
N LEU A 269 -17.69 17.64 -1.03
CA LEU A 269 -18.74 16.88 -0.37
C LEU A 269 -18.39 16.56 1.09
N LEU A 270 -17.14 16.15 1.38
CA LEU A 270 -16.68 15.96 2.75
C LEU A 270 -16.82 17.24 3.57
N ILE A 271 -16.35 18.39 3.05
CA ILE A 271 -16.41 19.68 3.75
C ILE A 271 -17.86 20.12 3.98
N ILE A 272 -18.73 19.98 2.98
CA ILE A 272 -20.16 20.32 3.06
C ILE A 272 -20.86 19.45 4.11
N VAL A 273 -20.66 18.13 4.08
CA VAL A 273 -21.26 17.22 5.07
C VAL A 273 -20.81 17.57 6.49
N LEU A 274 -19.52 17.87 6.67
CA LEU A 274 -18.98 18.28 7.97
C LEU A 274 -19.56 19.62 8.44
N ALA A 275 -19.70 20.60 7.54
CA ALA A 275 -20.28 21.90 7.84
C ALA A 275 -21.77 21.80 8.20
N VAL A 276 -22.56 21.05 7.42
CA VAL A 276 -23.99 20.80 7.67
C VAL A 276 -24.19 20.05 8.99
N ALA A 277 -23.30 19.09 9.31
CA ALA A 277 -23.28 18.41 10.59
C ALA A 277 -22.75 19.26 11.76
N ARG A 278 -22.48 20.56 11.54
CA ARG A 278 -21.94 21.53 12.50
C ARG A 278 -20.58 21.13 13.10
N GLN A 279 -19.81 20.29 12.39
CA GLN A 279 -18.45 19.89 12.77
C GLN A 279 -17.42 20.87 12.20
N TRP A 280 -17.54 22.15 12.54
CA TRP A 280 -16.77 23.25 11.94
C TRP A 280 -15.26 23.09 12.00
N ARG A 281 -14.73 22.56 13.12
CA ARG A 281 -13.29 22.32 13.28
C ARG A 281 -12.77 21.22 12.36
N HIS A 282 -13.58 20.18 12.13
CA HIS A 282 -13.28 19.09 11.20
C HIS A 282 -13.38 19.57 9.75
N ALA A 283 -14.39 20.38 9.43
CA ALA A 283 -14.55 21.02 8.12
C ALA A 283 -13.37 21.94 7.81
N ALA A 284 -12.97 22.79 8.76
CA ALA A 284 -11.80 23.66 8.62
C ALA A 284 -10.51 22.87 8.41
N PHE A 285 -10.35 21.72 9.10
CA PHE A 285 -9.22 20.82 8.89
C PHE A 285 -9.22 20.23 7.48
N ALA A 286 -10.35 19.66 7.05
CA ALA A 286 -10.48 19.07 5.73
C ALA A 286 -10.28 20.10 4.61
N LEU A 287 -10.82 21.31 4.78
CA LEU A 287 -10.62 22.43 3.87
C LEU A 287 -9.14 22.84 3.81
N ALA A 288 -8.52 23.12 4.96
CA ALA A 288 -7.12 23.55 4.99
C ALA A 288 -6.17 22.49 4.40
N ALA A 289 -6.41 21.21 4.69
CA ALA A 289 -5.59 20.12 4.17
C ALA A 289 -5.74 19.93 2.65
N THR A 290 -6.97 19.87 2.15
CA THR A 290 -7.23 19.62 0.72
C THR A 290 -7.00 20.85 -0.15
N LEU A 291 -7.55 22.00 0.22
CA LEU A 291 -7.37 23.26 -0.53
C LEU A 291 -5.92 23.74 -0.45
N GLY A 292 -5.29 23.66 0.73
CA GLY A 292 -3.88 24.04 0.89
C GLY A 292 -2.96 23.19 0.02
N THR A 293 -3.22 21.89 -0.09
CA THR A 293 -2.45 20.99 -0.98
C THR A 293 -2.70 21.32 -2.45
N ALA A 294 -3.94 21.63 -2.83
CA ALA A 294 -4.28 21.98 -4.21
C ALA A 294 -3.62 23.29 -4.66
N ILE A 295 -3.66 24.33 -3.82
CA ILE A 295 -3.00 25.62 -4.08
C ILE A 295 -1.48 25.41 -4.17
N ALA A 296 -0.88 24.75 -3.18
CA ALA A 296 0.56 24.50 -3.18
C ALA A 296 1.00 23.69 -4.40
N ASN A 297 0.25 22.65 -4.79
CA ASN A 297 0.54 21.89 -6.01
C ASN A 297 0.50 22.80 -7.24
N GLY A 298 -0.56 23.59 -7.42
CA GLY A 298 -0.71 24.50 -8.56
C GLY A 298 0.45 25.50 -8.67
N THR A 299 0.84 26.13 -7.55
CA THR A 299 1.95 27.10 -7.52
C THR A 299 3.31 26.44 -7.79
N LEU A 300 3.59 25.30 -7.15
CA LEU A 300 4.87 24.60 -7.34
C LEU A 300 5.00 24.08 -8.78
N LYS A 301 3.89 23.68 -9.37
CA LYS A 301 3.84 23.15 -10.73
C LYS A 301 4.21 24.19 -11.79
N THR A 302 3.81 25.44 -11.60
CA THR A 302 4.24 26.54 -12.48
C THR A 302 5.66 26.99 -12.19
N PHE A 303 6.16 26.81 -10.96
CA PHE A 303 7.51 27.21 -10.57
C PHE A 303 8.59 26.28 -11.13
N PHE A 304 8.42 24.96 -11.00
CA PHE A 304 9.44 23.99 -11.44
C PHE A 304 9.39 23.65 -12.92
N ALA A 305 8.21 23.79 -13.55
CA ALA A 305 8.03 23.60 -15.00
C ALA A 305 8.65 22.30 -15.57
N ARG A 306 8.67 21.21 -14.78
CA ARG A 306 9.29 19.94 -15.19
C ARG A 306 8.50 19.26 -16.32
N ALA A 307 9.20 18.77 -17.34
CA ALA A 307 8.62 17.99 -18.43
C ALA A 307 8.13 16.60 -17.96
N ARG A 308 7.12 16.07 -18.65
CA ARG A 308 6.58 14.71 -18.41
C ARG A 308 7.44 13.66 -19.12
N PRO A 309 7.32 12.37 -18.75
CA PRO A 309 7.89 11.29 -19.55
C PRO A 309 7.22 11.22 -20.94
N ASP A 310 8.02 11.01 -21.99
CA ASP A 310 7.57 10.98 -23.40
C ASP A 310 7.00 9.61 -23.82
N VAL A 311 6.12 9.02 -23.00
CA VAL A 311 5.57 7.65 -23.22
C VAL A 311 4.15 7.68 -23.84
N LEU A 312 3.51 8.85 -23.86
CA LEU A 312 2.19 9.02 -24.46
C LEU A 312 2.28 9.53 -25.90
N VAL A 313 1.45 8.97 -26.79
CA VAL A 313 1.31 9.40 -28.19
C VAL A 313 0.81 10.85 -28.30
N GLU A 314 -0.01 11.31 -27.35
CA GLU A 314 -0.41 12.71 -27.21
C GLU A 314 0.15 13.31 -25.91
N PRO A 315 1.12 14.25 -25.98
CA PRO A 315 1.71 14.85 -24.80
C PRO A 315 0.68 15.74 -24.07
N LEU A 316 0.55 15.53 -22.76
CA LEU A 316 -0.26 16.40 -21.91
C LEU A 316 0.42 17.77 -21.78
N THR A 317 -0.30 18.84 -22.06
CA THR A 317 0.20 20.25 -22.06
C THR A 317 0.54 20.83 -20.69
N THR A 318 0.50 20.02 -19.62
CA THR A 318 0.74 20.47 -18.24
C THR A 318 2.00 19.84 -17.67
N TYR A 319 2.73 20.58 -16.83
CA TYR A 319 3.95 20.11 -16.18
C TYR A 319 3.76 18.83 -15.34
N SER A 320 4.85 18.16 -15.01
CA SER A 320 4.85 16.86 -14.34
C SER A 320 4.92 16.97 -12.81
N MET A 321 5.77 17.85 -12.29
CA MET A 321 6.09 17.95 -10.86
C MET A 321 5.37 19.11 -10.17
N PRO A 322 4.80 18.94 -8.97
CA PRO A 322 4.42 17.68 -8.33
C PRO A 322 3.15 17.05 -8.94
N SER A 323 3.00 15.74 -8.81
CA SER A 323 1.82 15.03 -9.35
C SER A 323 0.53 15.42 -8.62
N GLY A 324 -0.43 16.01 -9.36
CA GLY A 324 -1.71 16.43 -8.82
C GLY A 324 -2.62 15.29 -8.38
N HIS A 325 -2.61 14.16 -9.10
CA HIS A 325 -3.36 12.95 -8.70
C HIS A 325 -2.81 12.39 -7.38
N SER A 326 -1.48 12.32 -7.25
CA SER A 326 -0.82 11.88 -6.01
C SER A 326 -1.17 12.80 -4.84
N SER A 327 -0.91 14.11 -4.97
CA SER A 327 -1.12 15.04 -3.86
C SER A 327 -2.58 15.17 -3.45
N ALA A 328 -3.52 15.18 -4.39
CA ALA A 328 -4.95 15.25 -4.08
C ALA A 328 -5.45 13.98 -3.37
N ALA A 329 -5.07 12.80 -3.87
CA ALA A 329 -5.46 11.53 -3.27
C ALA A 329 -4.88 11.40 -1.85
N PHE A 330 -3.59 11.67 -1.65
CA PHE A 330 -3.00 11.66 -0.31
C PHE A 330 -3.64 12.70 0.60
N ALA A 331 -3.95 13.92 0.12
CA ALA A 331 -4.61 14.92 0.95
C ALA A 331 -6.00 14.48 1.42
N LEU A 332 -6.84 13.95 0.52
CA LEU A 332 -8.19 13.50 0.84
C LEU A 332 -8.17 12.28 1.78
N PHE A 333 -7.45 11.21 1.40
CA PHE A 333 -7.47 9.97 2.17
C PHE A 333 -6.74 10.08 3.50
N MET A 334 -5.65 10.86 3.59
CA MET A 334 -5.00 11.11 4.89
C MET A 334 -5.87 11.99 5.78
N THR A 335 -6.62 12.96 5.23
CA THR A 335 -7.61 13.73 6.00
C THR A 335 -8.65 12.78 6.61
N LEU A 336 -9.27 11.91 5.80
CA LEU A 336 -10.25 10.93 6.27
C LEU A 336 -9.66 10.01 7.33
N ALA A 337 -8.45 9.49 7.10
CA ALA A 337 -7.75 8.63 8.04
C ALA A 337 -7.45 9.34 9.37
N VAL A 338 -7.07 10.62 9.34
CA VAL A 338 -6.76 11.41 10.54
C VAL A 338 -8.03 11.61 11.36
N LEU A 339 -9.15 11.91 10.69
CA LEU A 339 -10.46 12.05 11.29
C LEU A 339 -10.94 10.72 11.90
N ALA A 340 -10.76 9.59 11.20
CA ALA A 340 -11.16 8.26 11.66
C ALA A 340 -10.35 7.79 12.88
N GLY A 341 -9.06 8.15 12.94
CA GLY A 341 -8.20 7.85 14.08
C GLY A 341 -8.48 8.70 15.34
N ARG A 342 -9.29 9.77 15.26
CA ARG A 342 -9.56 10.60 16.46
C ARG A 342 -10.29 9.80 17.53
N GLY A 343 -9.90 10.00 18.79
CA GLY A 343 -10.47 9.26 19.94
C GLY A 343 -9.98 7.81 20.10
N GLN A 344 -9.24 7.27 19.12
CA GLN A 344 -8.73 5.90 19.16
C GLN A 344 -7.33 5.82 19.81
N PRO A 345 -6.90 4.65 20.33
CA PRO A 345 -5.52 4.42 20.74
C PRO A 345 -4.55 4.55 19.56
N VAL A 346 -3.29 4.86 19.84
CA VAL A 346 -2.27 5.13 18.80
C VAL A 346 -2.15 4.02 17.75
N ARG A 347 -2.28 2.75 18.15
CA ARG A 347 -2.18 1.62 17.22
C ARG A 347 -3.27 1.68 16.15
N LEU A 348 -4.52 1.95 16.55
CA LEU A 348 -5.64 2.09 15.63
C LEU A 348 -5.53 3.36 14.79
N ARG A 349 -4.94 4.45 15.32
CA ARG A 349 -4.64 5.64 14.52
C ARG A 349 -3.71 5.30 13.36
N LEU A 350 -2.63 4.57 13.64
CA LEU A 350 -1.69 4.11 12.61
C LEU A 350 -2.37 3.16 11.62
N THR A 351 -3.26 2.27 12.08
CA THR A 351 -4.07 1.43 11.19
C THR A 351 -4.90 2.27 10.22
N TRP A 352 -5.59 3.32 10.70
CA TRP A 352 -6.33 4.22 9.81
C TRP A 352 -5.44 4.94 8.81
N MET A 353 -4.23 5.39 9.22
CA MET A 353 -3.25 5.99 8.31
C MET A 353 -2.87 5.00 7.18
N LEU A 354 -2.64 3.73 7.52
CA LEU A 354 -2.34 2.68 6.55
C LEU A 354 -3.52 2.44 5.62
N VAL A 355 -4.73 2.30 6.16
CA VAL A 355 -5.97 2.08 5.38
C VAL A 355 -6.23 3.23 4.41
N GLY A 356 -6.03 4.49 4.82
CA GLY A 356 -6.13 5.64 3.93
C GLY A 356 -4.98 5.73 2.92
N GLY A 357 -3.78 5.28 3.31
CA GLY A 357 -2.60 5.25 2.45
C GLY A 357 -2.74 4.28 1.26
N ILE A 358 -3.46 3.16 1.42
CA ILE A 358 -3.64 2.15 0.35
C ILE A 358 -4.25 2.73 -0.93
N PRO A 359 -5.47 3.33 -0.92
CA PRO A 359 -6.06 3.90 -2.13
C PRO A 359 -5.26 5.09 -2.67
N ALA A 360 -4.67 5.91 -1.79
CA ALA A 360 -3.83 7.03 -2.21
C ALA A 360 -2.57 6.55 -2.96
N LEU A 361 -1.89 5.53 -2.42
CA LEU A 361 -0.72 4.91 -3.04
C LEU A 361 -1.08 4.19 -4.34
N ALA A 362 -2.23 3.50 -4.40
CA ALA A 362 -2.70 2.86 -5.62
C ALA A 362 -2.94 3.88 -6.74
N ILE A 363 -3.60 5.00 -6.44
CA ILE A 363 -3.79 6.11 -7.39
C ILE A 363 -2.45 6.72 -7.80
N ALA A 364 -1.54 6.92 -6.86
CA ALA A 364 -0.19 7.38 -7.14
C ALA A 364 0.53 6.43 -8.12
N LEU A 365 0.73 5.17 -7.75
CA LEU A 365 1.43 4.17 -8.57
C LEU A 365 0.80 3.98 -9.95
N SER A 366 -0.52 4.13 -10.07
CA SER A 366 -1.20 4.09 -11.37
C SER A 366 -0.64 5.11 -12.38
N ARG A 367 -0.12 6.25 -11.92
CA ARG A 367 0.45 7.29 -12.78
C ARG A 367 1.87 6.96 -13.25
N VAL A 368 2.66 6.22 -12.46
CA VAL A 368 3.95 5.66 -12.95
C VAL A 368 3.67 4.58 -13.98
N TYR A 369 2.72 3.69 -13.70
CA TYR A 369 2.33 2.60 -14.61
C TYR A 369 1.89 3.12 -15.97
N LEU A 370 1.05 4.16 -16.01
CA LEU A 370 0.61 4.78 -17.25
C LEU A 370 1.68 5.63 -17.95
N GLY A 371 2.88 5.77 -17.38
CA GLY A 371 3.99 6.51 -17.99
C GLY A 371 3.80 8.02 -18.03
N VAL A 372 2.92 8.58 -17.20
CA VAL A 372 2.51 10.00 -17.28
C VAL A 372 3.14 10.89 -16.22
N HIS A 373 3.81 10.29 -15.24
CA HIS A 373 4.52 10.95 -14.16
C HIS A 373 5.78 10.17 -13.79
N TRP A 374 6.84 10.89 -13.44
CA TRP A 374 8.04 10.30 -12.87
C TRP A 374 7.77 9.82 -11.44
N PRO A 375 8.44 8.75 -10.96
CA PRO A 375 8.37 8.30 -9.57
C PRO A 375 8.57 9.44 -8.55
N THR A 376 9.55 10.32 -8.78
CA THR A 376 9.80 11.48 -7.91
C THR A 376 8.67 12.51 -7.92
N ASP A 377 7.92 12.69 -9.02
CA ASP A 377 6.76 13.61 -9.05
C ASP A 377 5.67 13.17 -8.06
N ILE A 378 5.53 11.85 -7.92
CA ILE A 378 4.51 11.22 -7.10
C ILE A 378 4.92 11.25 -5.63
N LEU A 379 6.21 11.01 -5.35
CA LEU A 379 6.80 11.22 -4.03
C LEU A 379 6.68 12.68 -3.59
N ALA A 380 6.95 13.65 -4.49
CA ALA A 380 6.76 15.07 -4.20
C ALA A 380 5.29 15.39 -3.86
N GLY A 381 4.34 14.83 -4.61
CA GLY A 381 2.92 14.97 -4.31
C GLY A 381 2.51 14.38 -2.96
N MET A 382 3.02 13.19 -2.61
CA MET A 382 2.77 12.54 -1.31
C MET A 382 3.35 13.36 -0.15
N LEU A 383 4.62 13.77 -0.24
CA LEU A 383 5.30 14.53 0.80
C LEU A 383 4.66 15.91 0.99
N LEU A 384 4.23 16.56 -0.09
CA LEU A 384 3.48 17.81 -0.02
C LEU A 384 2.16 17.63 0.75
N ALA A 385 1.39 16.58 0.42
CA ALA A 385 0.14 16.28 1.11
C ALA A 385 0.35 15.95 2.60
N PHE A 386 1.38 15.19 2.95
CA PHE A 386 1.75 14.92 4.34
C PHE A 386 2.13 16.21 5.09
N CYS A 387 2.95 17.06 4.47
CA CYS A 387 3.36 18.34 5.02
C CYS A 387 2.16 19.22 5.33
N VAL A 388 1.29 19.45 4.35
CA VAL A 388 0.12 20.33 4.49
C VAL A 388 -0.88 19.74 5.47
N CYS A 389 -1.21 18.44 5.36
CA CYS A 389 -2.14 17.78 6.28
C CYS A 389 -1.65 17.85 7.74
N ALA A 390 -0.36 17.57 7.99
CA ALA A 390 0.22 17.66 9.32
C ALA A 390 0.27 19.12 9.81
N ALA A 391 0.60 20.09 8.96
CA ALA A 391 0.60 21.52 9.29
C ALA A 391 -0.81 22.00 9.67
N SER A 392 -1.82 21.68 8.86
CA SER A 392 -3.23 22.01 9.12
C SER A 392 -3.71 21.40 10.42
N LEU A 393 -3.36 20.14 10.70
CA LEU A 393 -3.70 19.49 11.95
C LEU A 393 -3.01 20.16 13.14
N ALA A 394 -1.71 20.45 13.04
CA ALA A 394 -0.94 21.11 14.08
C ALA A 394 -1.49 22.52 14.40
N PHE A 395 -1.93 23.25 13.38
CA PHE A 395 -2.57 24.56 13.53
C PHE A 395 -3.91 24.46 14.26
N ILE A 396 -4.80 23.56 13.83
CA ILE A 396 -6.15 23.40 14.42
C ILE A 396 -6.10 22.85 15.84
N GLN A 397 -5.06 22.06 16.15
CA GLN A 397 -4.84 21.51 17.47
C GLN A 397 -4.02 22.41 18.40
N ARG A 398 -3.61 23.60 17.95
CA ARG A 398 -2.76 24.51 18.73
C ARG A 398 -3.37 24.88 20.09
N ASN A 399 -4.66 25.17 20.10
CA ASN A 399 -5.36 25.66 21.29
C ASN A 399 -6.16 24.55 22.00
N ALA A 400 -6.72 23.60 21.25
CA ALA A 400 -7.49 22.49 21.80
C ALA A 400 -7.35 21.26 20.91
N PRO A 401 -7.33 20.03 21.45
CA PRO A 401 -7.32 18.83 20.61
C PRO A 401 -8.55 18.78 19.70
N LEU A 402 -8.39 18.17 18.52
CA LEU A 402 -9.50 17.90 17.61
C LEU A 402 -10.27 16.67 18.14
N PRO A 403 -11.54 16.80 18.53
CA PRO A 403 -12.30 15.71 19.11
C PRO A 403 -12.64 14.63 18.07
N ALA A 404 -13.04 13.45 18.56
CA ALA A 404 -13.57 12.40 17.70
C ALA A 404 -14.85 12.87 17.00
N MET A 405 -15.00 12.52 15.73
CA MET A 405 -16.21 12.80 14.98
C MET A 405 -17.33 11.86 15.45
N SER A 406 -18.57 12.35 15.46
CA SER A 406 -19.71 11.52 15.86
C SER A 406 -19.96 10.40 14.82
N VAL A 407 -20.37 9.23 15.32
CA VAL A 407 -20.63 8.04 14.48
C VAL A 407 -21.72 8.33 13.42
N ARG A 408 -22.72 9.14 13.76
CA ARG A 408 -23.79 9.56 12.83
C ARG A 408 -23.26 10.29 11.60
N VAL A 409 -22.19 11.09 11.75
CA VAL A 409 -21.58 11.77 10.60
C VAL A 409 -20.80 10.80 9.73
N TRP A 410 -20.17 9.77 10.31
CA TRP A 410 -19.57 8.70 9.52
C TRP A 410 -20.58 7.93 8.67
N TRP A 411 -21.80 7.71 9.19
CA TRP A 411 -22.90 7.12 8.40
C TRP A 411 -23.34 7.97 7.20
N LEU A 412 -23.01 9.26 7.18
CA LEU A 412 -23.23 10.13 6.02
C LEU A 412 -22.00 10.16 5.10
N VAL A 413 -20.81 10.35 5.69
CA VAL A 413 -19.56 10.52 4.95
C VAL A 413 -19.19 9.26 4.16
N VAL A 414 -19.21 8.08 4.78
CA VAL A 414 -18.74 6.85 4.11
C VAL A 414 -19.58 6.52 2.89
N PRO A 415 -20.92 6.39 2.99
CA PRO A 415 -21.75 6.03 1.83
C PRO A 415 -21.67 7.08 0.72
N ALA A 416 -21.68 8.37 1.08
CA ALA A 416 -21.63 9.47 0.11
C ALA A 416 -20.29 9.50 -0.64
N MET A 417 -19.17 9.32 0.07
CA MET A 417 -17.84 9.21 -0.55
C MET A 417 -17.74 7.98 -1.45
N THR A 418 -18.20 6.81 -0.98
CA THR A 418 -18.12 5.58 -1.78
C THR A 418 -19.00 5.65 -3.03
N ALA A 419 -20.19 6.24 -2.93
CA ALA A 419 -21.08 6.41 -4.07
C ALA A 419 -20.48 7.38 -5.09
N LEU A 420 -19.99 8.54 -4.65
CA LEU A 420 -19.39 9.53 -5.54
C LEU A 420 -18.16 8.96 -6.26
N LEU A 421 -17.20 8.41 -5.53
CA LEU A 421 -15.98 7.85 -6.12
C LEU A 421 -16.29 6.62 -7.00
N GLY A 422 -17.27 5.79 -6.62
CA GLY A 422 -17.73 4.66 -7.42
C GLY A 422 -18.36 5.10 -8.75
N ILE A 423 -19.20 6.14 -8.75
CA ILE A 423 -19.81 6.69 -9.97
C ILE A 423 -18.71 7.20 -10.92
N PHE A 424 -17.72 7.93 -10.41
CA PHE A 424 -16.60 8.41 -11.23
C PHE A 424 -15.77 7.26 -11.77
N ALA A 425 -15.50 6.23 -10.96
CA ALA A 425 -14.72 5.08 -11.37
C ALA A 425 -15.39 4.28 -12.51
N VAL A 426 -16.71 4.08 -12.42
CA VAL A 426 -17.48 3.37 -13.45
C VAL A 426 -17.62 4.20 -14.73
N ARG A 427 -17.94 5.50 -14.61
CA ARG A 427 -18.10 6.39 -15.79
C ARG A 427 -16.79 6.64 -16.53
N ALA A 428 -15.68 6.64 -15.81
CA ALA A 428 -14.38 6.84 -16.44
C ALA A 428 -13.90 5.60 -17.19
N LEU A 429 -14.34 4.39 -16.80
CA LEU A 429 -13.94 3.16 -17.50
C LEU A 429 -14.31 3.21 -18.99
N SER A 430 -15.49 3.74 -19.34
CA SER A 430 -15.93 3.83 -20.74
C SER A 430 -15.16 4.86 -21.57
N HIS A 431 -14.69 5.96 -20.97
CA HIS A 431 -13.97 7.02 -21.68
C HIS A 431 -12.44 6.88 -21.62
N ALA A 432 -11.90 6.29 -20.55
CA ALA A 432 -10.46 6.20 -20.33
C ALA A 432 -9.82 5.02 -21.07
N VAL A 433 -10.58 3.95 -21.35
CA VAL A 433 -10.11 2.86 -22.24
C VAL A 433 -9.73 3.42 -23.61
N LEU A 434 -10.51 4.35 -24.17
CA LEU A 434 -10.20 4.99 -25.46
C LEU A 434 -8.97 5.91 -25.41
N ARG A 435 -8.65 6.51 -24.26
CA ARG A 435 -7.55 7.50 -24.13
C ARG A 435 -6.18 6.88 -23.89
N TYR A 436 -6.14 5.65 -23.41
CA TYR A 436 -4.91 4.90 -23.11
C TYR A 436 -4.78 3.63 -23.95
N GLN A 437 -5.66 3.41 -24.94
CA GLN A 437 -5.44 2.41 -25.99
C GLN A 437 -4.23 2.82 -26.84
N TYR A 438 -3.27 1.91 -26.95
CA TYR A 438 -2.10 2.04 -27.82
C TYR A 438 -2.39 1.37 -29.15
#